data_AF-A0A2N0B3H2-F1
#
_entry.id   AF-A0A2N0B3H2-F1
#
_cell.length_a   1.000
_cell.length_b   1.000
_cell.length_c   1.000
_cell.angle_alpha   90.00
_cell.angle_beta   90.00
_cell.angle_gamma   90.00
#
_symmetry.space_group_name_H-M   'P 1'
#
loop_
_entity.id
_entity.type
_entity.pdbx_description
1 polymer ?
#
loop_
_entity_poly.entity_id
_entity_poly.type
_entity_poly.pdbx_seq_one_letter_code
_entity_poly.pdbx_strand_id
1 'polypeptide(L)'
;LNSPHRGSPIADIVNAVIPSWAQPFVSAVLGVVVQLVYGGGQQDAVKALKSLTTSGMASFNSYTPNSSAVKYYSYGSTITIPDLIQHPLMGILYPACWAGGVFNGQGGDNDGLVPATSQKWGTWKGGPSYGIFTTGVDHLQASNTLLSGQTWYDVEGYFLSMASNAKANQ
;
A
#
# COMPACT_ATOMS: atom_id res chain seq x y z
N LEU A 1 -4.67 -7.16 -0.28
CA LEU A 1 -3.92 -6.73 0.92
C LEU A 1 -3.21 -5.43 0.55
N ASN A 2 -3.38 -4.36 1.33
CA ASN A 2 -2.79 -3.02 1.08
C ASN A 2 -2.99 -2.49 -0.35
N SER A 3 -4.06 -2.91 -1.03
CA SER A 3 -4.21 -2.66 -2.46
C SER A 3 -4.74 -1.23 -2.69
N PRO A 4 -4.16 -0.44 -3.60
CA PRO A 4 -4.60 0.94 -3.86
C PRO A 4 -5.88 0.97 -4.70
N HIS A 5 -7.01 0.48 -4.18
CA HIS A 5 -8.25 0.36 -4.95
C HIS A 5 -8.77 1.71 -5.46
N ARG A 6 -8.44 2.81 -4.78
CA ARG A 6 -8.78 4.18 -5.18
C ARG A 6 -7.54 4.99 -5.57
N GLY A 7 -6.44 4.30 -5.86
CA GLY A 7 -5.15 4.88 -6.20
C GLY A 7 -4.27 5.20 -4.99
N SER A 8 -3.02 5.54 -5.30
CA SER A 8 -1.98 5.95 -4.37
C SER A 8 -1.56 7.39 -4.66
N PRO A 9 -1.54 8.29 -3.66
CA PRO A 9 -1.00 9.63 -3.83
C PRO A 9 0.49 9.64 -4.19
N ILE A 10 1.23 8.61 -3.79
CA ILE A 10 2.64 8.46 -4.17
C ILE A 10 2.75 8.23 -5.69
N ALA A 11 1.85 7.44 -6.27
CA ALA A 11 1.77 7.27 -7.72
C ALA A 11 1.43 8.59 -8.43
N ASP A 12 0.54 9.41 -7.86
CA ASP A 12 0.20 10.73 -8.39
C ASP A 12 1.43 11.68 -8.37
N ILE A 13 2.21 11.67 -7.29
CA ILE A 13 3.45 12.46 -7.15
C ILE A 13 4.50 12.04 -8.18
N VAL A 14 4.65 10.73 -8.43
CA VAL A 14 5.58 10.21 -9.44
C VAL A 14 5.10 10.55 -10.86
N ASN A 15 3.78 10.59 -11.10
CA ASN A 15 3.21 10.89 -12.42
C ASN A 15 3.18 12.40 -12.74
N ALA A 16 3.11 13.27 -11.73
CA ALA A 16 3.24 14.71 -11.89
C ALA A 16 4.69 15.12 -12.26
N VAL A 17 4.87 16.29 -12.87
CA VAL A 17 6.21 16.87 -13.06
C VAL A 17 6.84 17.05 -11.68
N ILE A 18 7.85 16.22 -11.38
CA ILE A 18 8.43 16.05 -10.05
C ILE A 18 8.98 17.39 -9.56
N PRO A 19 8.36 18.04 -8.57
CA PRO A 19 8.97 19.20 -7.92
C PRO A 19 10.27 18.75 -7.25
N SER A 20 11.27 19.63 -7.14
CA SER A 20 12.56 19.29 -6.53
C SER A 20 12.42 18.70 -5.11
N TRP A 21 11.43 19.17 -4.34
CA TRP A 21 11.13 18.62 -3.00
C TRP A 21 10.66 17.15 -3.02
N ALA A 22 10.11 16.67 -4.13
CA ALA A 22 9.55 15.32 -4.26
C ALA A 22 10.55 14.29 -4.82
N GLN A 23 11.67 14.74 -5.38
CA GLN A 23 12.69 13.87 -5.99
C GLN A 23 13.19 12.76 -5.05
N PRO A 24 13.48 13.01 -3.75
CA PRO A 24 13.92 11.95 -2.84
C PRO A 24 12.91 10.81 -2.69
N PHE A 25 11.60 11.13 -2.68
CA PHE A 25 10.54 10.13 -2.57
C PHE A 25 10.41 9.30 -3.85
N VAL A 26 10.56 9.92 -5.03
CA VAL A 26 10.53 9.20 -6.30
C VAL A 26 11.70 8.22 -6.40
N SER A 27 12.91 8.63 -6.02
CA SER A 27 14.07 7.73 -5.99
C SER A 27 13.87 6.56 -5.03
N ALA A 28 13.30 6.82 -3.85
CA ALA A 28 12.96 5.78 -2.88
C ALA A 28 11.93 4.78 -3.43
N VAL A 29 10.84 5.27 -4.04
CA VAL A 29 9.80 4.42 -4.66
C VAL A 29 10.37 3.60 -5.82
N LEU A 30 11.14 4.22 -6.72
CA LEU A 30 11.77 3.51 -7.84
C LEU A 30 12.76 2.46 -7.34
N GLY A 31 13.51 2.73 -6.27
CA GLY A 31 14.39 1.75 -5.62
C GLY A 31 13.62 0.51 -5.16
N VAL A 32 12.48 0.70 -4.48
CA VAL A 32 11.59 -0.39 -4.05
C VAL A 32 11.02 -1.15 -5.23
N VAL A 33 10.44 -0.44 -6.21
CA VAL A 33 9.74 -1.08 -7.33
C VAL A 33 10.73 -1.85 -8.19
N VAL A 34 11.92 -1.30 -8.48
CA VAL A 34 12.96 -2.03 -9.21
C VAL A 34 13.41 -3.27 -8.44
N GLN A 35 13.55 -3.19 -7.12
CA GLN A 35 13.89 -4.34 -6.27
C GLN A 35 12.78 -5.39 -6.19
N LEU A 36 11.51 -4.98 -6.22
CA LEU A 36 10.37 -5.89 -6.25
C LEU A 36 10.16 -6.53 -7.62
N VAL A 37 10.52 -5.82 -8.69
CA VAL A 37 10.20 -6.17 -10.09
C VAL A 37 11.37 -6.87 -10.80
N TYR A 38 12.51 -7.14 -10.14
CA TYR A 38 13.75 -7.73 -10.72
C TYR A 38 13.50 -8.69 -11.91
N GLY A 39 13.47 -8.10 -13.11
CA GLY A 39 12.97 -8.68 -14.35
C GLY A 39 12.42 -7.63 -15.35
N GLY A 40 11.79 -6.55 -14.86
CA GLY A 40 11.33 -5.40 -15.67
C GLY A 40 12.21 -4.16 -15.51
N GLY A 41 12.31 -3.33 -16.55
CA GLY A 41 13.15 -2.11 -16.54
C GLY A 41 12.50 -0.93 -15.80
N GLN A 42 13.25 0.15 -15.57
CA GLN A 42 12.73 1.40 -14.95
C GLN A 42 11.48 1.96 -15.66
N GLN A 43 11.35 1.75 -16.97
CA GLN A 43 10.17 2.20 -17.71
C GLN A 43 8.90 1.40 -17.37
N ASP A 44 9.04 0.12 -17.04
CA ASP A 44 7.92 -0.72 -16.65
C ASP A 44 7.43 -0.35 -15.25
N ALA A 45 8.36 0.01 -14.36
CA ALA A 45 8.04 0.55 -13.04
C ALA A 45 7.24 1.86 -13.13
N VAL A 46 7.63 2.80 -13.99
CA VAL A 46 6.89 4.06 -14.16
C VAL A 46 5.50 3.82 -14.77
N LYS A 47 5.37 2.93 -15.76
CA LYS A 47 4.06 2.56 -16.32
C LYS A 47 3.16 1.89 -15.29
N ALA A 48 3.71 1.00 -14.46
CA ALA A 48 3.01 0.37 -13.36
C ALA A 48 2.55 1.40 -12.33
N LEU A 49 3.37 2.41 -11.99
CA LEU A 49 2.95 3.47 -11.09
C LEU A 49 1.84 4.35 -11.71
N LYS A 50 1.89 4.63 -13.02
CA LYS A 50 0.82 5.39 -13.69
C LYS A 50 -0.56 4.73 -13.57
N SER A 51 -0.64 3.40 -13.66
CA SER A 51 -1.93 2.71 -13.50
C SER A 51 -2.46 2.75 -12.06
N LEU A 52 -1.60 3.00 -11.08
CA LEU A 52 -1.94 3.08 -9.65
C LEU A 52 -2.26 4.52 -9.17
N THR A 53 -2.26 5.50 -10.07
CA THR A 53 -2.73 6.87 -9.79
C THR A 53 -4.20 6.87 -9.38
N THR A 54 -4.65 7.92 -8.69
CA THR A 54 -6.08 8.09 -8.32
C THR A 54 -6.98 8.11 -9.54
N SER A 55 -6.58 8.82 -10.60
CA SER A 55 -7.31 8.86 -11.87
C SER A 55 -7.24 7.53 -12.63
N GLY A 56 -6.08 6.87 -12.64
CA GLY A 56 -5.90 5.56 -13.26
C GLY A 56 -6.81 4.50 -12.64
N MET A 57 -6.85 4.43 -11.31
CA MET A 57 -7.71 3.50 -10.58
C MET A 57 -9.19 3.84 -10.69
N ALA A 58 -9.56 5.13 -10.73
CA ALA A 58 -10.94 5.54 -11.00
C ALA A 58 -11.41 5.05 -12.39
N SER A 59 -10.57 5.22 -13.42
CA SER A 59 -10.83 4.69 -14.75
C SER A 59 -10.93 3.17 -14.73
N PHE A 60 -9.96 2.47 -14.12
CA PHE A 60 -9.96 1.01 -14.03
C PHE A 60 -11.24 0.47 -13.39
N ASN A 61 -11.67 1.04 -12.27
CA ASN A 61 -12.87 0.61 -11.55
C ASN A 61 -14.16 0.83 -12.36
N SER A 62 -14.21 1.84 -13.24
CA SER A 62 -15.36 2.05 -14.13
C SER A 62 -15.52 0.94 -15.18
N TYR A 63 -14.41 0.34 -15.60
CA TYR A 63 -14.40 -0.77 -16.57
C TYR A 63 -14.44 -2.15 -15.90
N THR A 64 -14.26 -2.22 -14.58
CA THR A 64 -14.19 -3.48 -13.81
C THR A 64 -15.16 -3.48 -12.63
N PRO A 65 -16.48 -3.42 -12.89
CA PRO A 65 -17.46 -3.46 -11.82
C PRO A 65 -17.40 -4.80 -11.06
N ASN A 66 -17.81 -4.78 -9.79
CA ASN A 66 -17.90 -5.98 -8.97
C ASN A 66 -18.92 -6.96 -9.56
N SER A 67 -18.58 -8.25 -9.53
CA SER A 67 -19.50 -9.34 -9.86
C SER A 67 -20.29 -9.76 -8.63
N SER A 68 -21.60 -9.96 -8.77
CA SER A 68 -22.44 -10.50 -7.70
C SER A 68 -22.12 -11.95 -7.34
N ALA A 69 -21.41 -12.67 -8.23
CA ALA A 69 -20.99 -14.04 -8.01
C ALA A 69 -19.68 -14.16 -7.20
N VAL A 70 -19.03 -13.05 -6.86
CA VAL A 70 -17.72 -13.04 -6.19
C VAL A 70 -17.83 -12.34 -4.84
N LYS A 71 -17.32 -12.99 -3.79
CA LYS A 71 -17.19 -12.37 -2.46
C LYS A 71 -15.86 -11.61 -2.38
N TYR A 72 -15.92 -10.31 -2.15
CA TYR A 72 -14.74 -9.45 -2.06
C TYR A 72 -14.38 -9.17 -0.60
N TYR A 73 -13.11 -9.40 -0.27
CA TYR A 73 -12.53 -9.09 1.03
C TYR A 73 -11.29 -8.24 0.85
N SER A 74 -11.12 -7.25 1.72
CA SER A 74 -9.92 -6.42 1.77
C SER A 74 -9.29 -6.48 3.15
N TYR A 75 -7.98 -6.38 3.12
CA TYR A 75 -7.09 -6.43 4.28
C TYR A 75 -6.08 -5.32 4.10
N GLY A 76 -5.63 -4.74 5.18
CA GLY A 76 -4.55 -3.78 5.08
C GLY A 76 -4.06 -3.28 6.42
N SER A 77 -3.13 -2.35 6.39
CA SER A 77 -2.30 -1.96 7.52
C SER A 77 -1.97 -0.48 7.42
N THR A 78 -1.54 0.11 8.53
CA THR A 78 -1.12 1.51 8.59
C THR A 78 0.09 1.63 9.50
N ILE A 79 0.90 2.64 9.19
CA ILE A 79 1.91 3.17 10.10
C ILE A 79 1.20 4.14 11.04
N THR A 80 1.43 3.98 12.34
CA THR A 80 0.93 4.90 13.38
C THR A 80 1.97 5.95 13.74
N ILE A 81 3.26 5.59 13.72
CA ILE A 81 4.38 6.51 13.91
C ILE A 81 5.42 6.22 12.82
N PRO A 82 5.80 7.20 11.97
CA PRO A 82 6.76 7.00 10.88
C PRO A 82 8.20 6.98 11.40
N ASP A 83 8.52 6.03 12.29
CA ASP A 83 9.87 5.86 12.79
C ASP A 83 10.74 5.12 11.75
N LEU A 84 11.98 5.59 11.59
CA LEU A 84 12.88 5.08 10.55
C LEU A 84 13.64 3.82 10.99
N ILE A 85 13.37 3.29 12.19
CA ILE A 85 13.96 2.04 12.68
C ILE A 85 13.07 0.87 12.24
N GLN A 86 11.77 0.94 12.53
CA GLN A 86 10.78 -0.05 12.15
C GLN A 86 10.40 0.12 10.68
N HIS A 87 10.30 1.37 10.18
CA HIS A 87 9.90 1.67 8.81
C HIS A 87 10.97 2.48 8.06
N PRO A 88 12.19 1.96 7.81
CA PRO A 88 13.29 2.74 7.23
C PRO A 88 12.96 3.44 5.91
N LEU A 89 12.10 2.81 5.10
CA LEU A 89 11.74 3.31 3.77
C LEU A 89 10.32 3.88 3.74
N MET A 90 9.36 3.13 4.31
CA MET A 90 7.97 3.57 4.33
C MET A 90 7.75 4.75 5.27
N GLY A 91 8.56 4.91 6.32
CA GLY A 91 8.57 6.11 7.17
C GLY A 91 9.03 7.37 6.43
N ILE A 92 9.92 7.22 5.43
CA ILE A 92 10.31 8.34 4.54
C ILE A 92 9.14 8.70 3.61
N LEU A 93 8.43 7.71 3.06
CA LEU A 93 7.33 7.96 2.11
C LEU A 93 6.02 8.40 2.79
N TYR A 94 5.84 8.04 4.06
CA TYR A 94 4.62 8.28 4.83
C TYR A 94 4.14 9.74 4.79
N PRO A 95 4.98 10.78 5.02
CA PRO A 95 4.52 12.17 4.97
C PRO A 95 4.00 12.59 3.59
N ALA A 96 4.63 12.09 2.52
CA ALA A 96 4.19 12.37 1.15
C ALA A 96 2.86 11.67 0.84
N CYS A 97 2.69 10.42 1.28
CA CYS A 97 1.44 9.68 1.14
C CYS A 97 0.32 10.34 1.96
N TRP A 98 0.62 10.77 3.19
CA TRP A 98 -0.29 11.51 4.05
C TRP A 98 -0.76 12.80 3.39
N ALA A 99 0.18 13.64 2.92
CA ALA A 99 -0.14 14.93 2.33
C ALA A 99 -0.98 14.78 1.05
N GLY A 100 -0.56 13.86 0.17
CA GLY A 100 -1.31 13.57 -1.05
C GLY A 100 -2.67 12.91 -0.77
N GLY A 101 -2.76 12.07 0.26
CA GLY A 101 -4.01 11.44 0.69
C GLY A 101 -5.02 12.45 1.22
N VAL A 102 -4.57 13.40 2.04
CA VAL A 102 -5.40 14.52 2.50
C VAL A 102 -5.85 15.39 1.31
N PHE A 103 -4.94 15.74 0.41
CA PHE A 103 -5.24 16.53 -0.80
C PHE A 103 -6.29 15.84 -1.70
N ASN A 104 -6.17 14.52 -1.89
CA ASN A 104 -7.06 13.72 -2.70
C ASN A 104 -8.37 13.31 -1.98
N GLY A 105 -8.61 13.76 -0.74
CA GLY A 105 -9.79 13.38 0.04
C GLY A 105 -9.81 11.92 0.52
N GLN A 106 -8.66 11.26 0.52
CA GLN A 106 -8.46 9.88 1.00
C GLN A 106 -8.10 9.81 2.50
N GLY A 107 -7.80 10.94 3.14
CA GLY A 107 -7.37 11.01 4.53
C GLY A 107 -5.87 10.74 4.72
N GLY A 108 -5.41 10.86 5.97
CA GLY A 108 -3.99 10.82 6.32
C GLY A 108 -3.43 9.44 6.66
N ASP A 109 -4.22 8.57 7.26
CA ASP A 109 -3.75 7.23 7.68
C ASP A 109 -3.32 6.41 6.46
N ASN A 110 -2.10 5.88 6.48
CA ASN A 110 -1.51 5.16 5.35
C ASN A 110 -0.40 4.18 5.78
N ASP A 111 0.03 3.31 4.88
CA ASP A 111 1.09 2.31 5.08
C ASP A 111 2.46 2.74 4.52
N GLY A 112 2.63 4.02 4.19
CA GLY A 112 3.77 4.58 3.46
C GLY A 112 3.52 4.79 1.97
N LEU A 113 2.59 4.06 1.36
CA LEU A 113 2.29 4.14 -0.07
C LEU A 113 0.80 4.33 -0.38
N VAL A 114 -0.07 3.69 0.39
CA VAL A 114 -1.50 3.59 0.11
C VAL A 114 -2.30 4.07 1.32
N PRO A 115 -3.19 5.07 1.15
CA PRO A 115 -4.09 5.50 2.20
C PRO A 115 -5.05 4.39 2.64
N ALA A 116 -5.36 4.31 3.93
CA ALA A 116 -6.22 3.30 4.53
C ALA A 116 -7.63 3.26 3.89
N THR A 117 -8.13 4.40 3.41
CA THR A 117 -9.41 4.46 2.69
C THR A 117 -9.32 3.86 1.29
N SER A 118 -8.15 3.90 0.64
CA SER A 118 -7.89 3.28 -0.66
C SER A 118 -7.67 1.77 -0.54
N GLN A 119 -7.18 1.30 0.61
CA GLN A 119 -7.03 -0.13 0.91
C GLN A 119 -8.35 -0.89 1.06
N LYS A 120 -9.45 -0.20 1.35
CA LYS A 120 -10.77 -0.81 1.62
C LYS A 120 -11.54 -1.12 0.35
N TRP A 121 -11.89 -2.38 0.16
CA TRP A 121 -12.77 -2.88 -0.91
C TRP A 121 -13.59 -4.10 -0.46
N GLY A 122 -14.88 -4.12 -0.81
CA GLY A 122 -15.79 -5.17 -0.32
C GLY A 122 -15.85 -5.19 1.22
N THR A 123 -15.79 -6.38 1.80
CA THR A 123 -15.76 -6.54 3.26
C THR A 123 -14.37 -6.29 3.81
N TRP A 124 -14.21 -5.20 4.57
CA TRP A 124 -12.96 -4.89 5.26
C TRP A 124 -12.74 -5.83 6.45
N LYS A 125 -11.57 -6.47 6.48
CA LYS A 125 -11.19 -7.44 7.51
C LYS A 125 -10.11 -6.93 8.48
N GLY A 126 -9.54 -5.75 8.21
CA GLY A 126 -8.54 -5.14 9.07
C GLY A 126 -7.10 -5.59 8.79
N GLY A 127 -6.23 -5.17 9.71
CA GLY A 127 -4.79 -5.43 9.67
C GLY A 127 -4.33 -6.50 10.64
N PRO A 128 -3.04 -6.85 10.60
CA PRO A 128 -2.46 -7.72 11.59
C PRO A 128 -2.51 -7.08 12.98
N SER A 129 -2.58 -7.91 14.02
CA SER A 129 -2.33 -7.47 15.39
C SER A 129 -0.83 -7.43 15.64
N TYR A 130 -0.37 -6.45 16.42
CA TYR A 130 1.04 -6.27 16.77
C TYR A 130 1.18 -5.79 18.22
N GLY A 131 2.39 -5.92 18.76
CA GLY A 131 2.69 -5.55 20.15
C GLY A 131 2.68 -4.04 20.40
N ILE A 132 2.64 -3.63 21.67
CA ILE A 132 2.56 -2.21 22.08
C ILE A 132 3.77 -1.36 21.67
N PHE A 133 4.90 -2.00 21.34
CA PHE A 133 6.11 -1.32 20.87
C PHE A 133 6.21 -1.25 19.35
N THR A 134 5.31 -1.93 18.63
CA THR A 134 5.26 -1.88 17.17
C THR A 134 4.48 -0.64 16.74
N THR A 135 5.07 0.17 15.89
CA THR A 135 4.54 1.48 15.46
C THR A 135 3.64 1.38 14.23
N GLY A 136 3.13 0.19 13.95
CA GLY A 136 2.32 -0.12 12.79
C GLY A 136 2.96 -1.18 11.92
N VAL A 137 2.31 -1.46 10.79
CA VAL A 137 2.83 -2.35 9.77
C VAL A 137 2.78 -1.60 8.45
N ASP A 138 3.92 -1.49 7.80
CA ASP A 138 4.04 -0.77 6.54
C ASP A 138 3.73 -1.62 5.30
N HIS A 139 3.76 -0.99 4.13
CA HIS A 139 3.39 -1.62 2.88
C HIS A 139 4.21 -2.88 2.56
N LEU A 140 5.51 -2.88 2.86
CA LEU A 140 6.41 -4.00 2.58
C LEU A 140 6.28 -5.08 3.65
N GLN A 141 6.15 -4.67 4.91
CA GLN A 141 6.02 -5.57 6.03
C GLN A 141 4.71 -6.38 5.97
N ALA A 142 3.62 -5.78 5.51
CA ALA A 142 2.32 -6.45 5.40
C ALA A 142 2.36 -7.68 4.49
N SER A 143 3.13 -7.64 3.40
CA SER A 143 3.36 -8.79 2.52
C SER A 143 4.56 -9.64 2.91
N ASN A 144 5.23 -9.31 4.02
CA ASN A 144 6.50 -9.88 4.43
C ASN A 144 7.58 -9.82 3.32
N THR A 145 7.54 -8.76 2.52
CA THR A 145 8.50 -8.52 1.45
C THR A 145 9.90 -8.41 2.06
N LEU A 146 10.88 -9.12 1.48
CA LEU A 146 12.25 -9.19 2.01
C LEU A 146 12.30 -9.67 3.48
N LEU A 147 11.32 -10.46 3.92
CA LEU A 147 11.17 -10.93 5.30
C LEU A 147 11.01 -9.79 6.33
N SER A 148 10.65 -8.59 5.89
CA SER A 148 10.59 -7.40 6.72
C SER A 148 9.50 -7.43 7.80
N GLY A 149 8.46 -8.25 7.64
CA GLY A 149 7.31 -8.30 8.56
C GLY A 149 7.55 -9.14 9.81
N GLN A 150 8.42 -10.16 9.74
CA GLN A 150 8.59 -11.19 10.78
C GLN A 150 9.00 -10.64 12.15
N THR A 151 9.61 -9.46 12.19
CA THR A 151 10.06 -8.82 13.44
C THR A 151 8.91 -8.10 14.16
N TRP A 152 7.86 -7.70 13.44
CA TRP A 152 6.90 -6.70 13.91
C TRP A 152 5.51 -7.25 14.23
N TYR A 153 5.14 -8.36 13.58
CA TYR A 153 3.86 -9.04 13.80
C TYR A 153 3.91 -10.53 13.41
N ASP A 154 2.88 -11.28 13.78
CA ASP A 154 2.71 -12.68 13.37
C ASP A 154 2.27 -12.76 11.90
N VAL A 155 3.26 -12.82 11.01
CA VAL A 155 3.05 -12.96 9.55
C VAL A 155 2.25 -14.20 9.22
N GLU A 156 2.65 -15.35 9.74
CA GLU A 156 2.02 -16.64 9.41
C GLU A 156 0.57 -16.67 9.89
N GLY A 157 0.31 -16.25 11.13
CA GLY A 157 -1.04 -16.14 11.67
C GLY A 157 -1.91 -15.17 10.88
N TYR A 158 -1.35 -14.04 10.42
CA TYR A 158 -2.11 -13.09 9.60
C TYR A 158 -2.54 -13.69 8.27
N PHE A 159 -1.63 -14.32 7.52
CA PHE A 159 -1.97 -14.99 6.25
C PHE A 159 -2.89 -16.20 6.46
N LEU A 160 -2.68 -16.98 7.53
CA LEU A 160 -3.54 -18.09 7.89
C LEU A 160 -4.97 -17.62 8.22
N SER A 161 -5.13 -16.45 8.84
CA SER A 161 -6.45 -15.85 9.09
C SER A 161 -7.19 -15.52 7.79
N MET A 162 -6.47 -15.04 6.76
CA MET A 162 -7.05 -14.76 5.45
C MET A 162 -7.49 -16.04 4.75
N ALA A 163 -6.64 -17.07 4.76
CA ALA A 163 -6.95 -18.38 4.19
C ALA A 163 -8.14 -19.04 4.91
N SER A 164 -8.19 -18.91 6.24
CA SER A 164 -9.30 -19.40 7.05
C SER A 164 -10.61 -18.66 6.73
N ASN A 165 -10.56 -17.33 6.56
CA ASN A 165 -11.71 -16.55 6.13
C ASN A 165 -12.18 -16.98 4.73
N ALA A 166 -11.26 -17.21 3.79
CA ALA A 166 -11.60 -17.68 2.45
C ALA A 166 -12.31 -19.05 2.51
N LYS A 167 -11.76 -20.01 3.27
CA LYS A 167 -12.36 -21.34 3.45
C LYS A 167 -13.75 -21.28 4.09
N ALA A 168 -13.93 -20.44 5.11
CA ALA A 168 -15.22 -20.30 5.80
C ALA A 168 -16.32 -19.64 4.96
N ASN A 169 -15.95 -19.02 3.83
CA ASN A 169 -16.87 -18.28 2.96
C ASN A 169 -16.90 -18.83 1.52
N GLN A 170 -16.54 -20.10 1.32
CA GLN A 170 -16.76 -20.80 0.04
C GLN A 170 -18.26 -20.97 -0.26
#